data_AF-A0A352DUN6-F1
#
_entry.id   AF-A0A352DUN6-F1
#
_cell.length_a   1.000
_cell.length_b   1.000
_cell.length_c   1.000
_cell.angle_alpha   90.00
_cell.angle_beta   90.00
_cell.angle_gamma   90.00
#
_symmetry.space_group_name_H-M   'P 1'
#
loop_
_entity.id
_entity.type
_entity.pdbx_description
1 polymer ?
#
loop_
_entity_poly.entity_id
_entity_poly.type
_entity_poly.pdbx_seq_one_letter_code
_entity_poly.pdbx_strand_id
1 'polypeptide(L)'
;MTTSPDTLPPPAHHGVPPADGRRLTDSPWFWGLMFSLMALVGLLLIGPKFAKRQGQLERRYLGRERAAVERSRRAAGLEPEDLAATAHEPPPLTSPMAPERIIPLWTLGLAAGGAAVTSAAMLWRERTRPRRDSP
;
A
#
# COMPACT_ATOMS: atom_id res chain seq x y z
N MET A 1 -49.18 3.87 -68.59
CA MET A 1 -49.61 3.45 -67.25
C MET A 1 -48.54 2.50 -66.73
N THR A 2 -47.54 3.03 -66.04
CA THR A 2 -46.41 2.28 -65.47
C THR A 2 -46.16 2.89 -64.08
N THR A 3 -46.51 2.12 -63.05
CA THR A 3 -46.37 2.49 -61.63
C THR A 3 -44.93 2.31 -61.19
N SER A 4 -44.31 3.39 -60.70
CA SER A 4 -42.96 3.41 -60.15
C SER A 4 -42.92 2.72 -58.78
N PRO A 5 -41.97 1.82 -58.50
CA PRO A 5 -41.89 1.15 -57.21
C PRO A 5 -41.31 2.10 -56.15
N ASP A 6 -42.17 2.36 -55.18
CA ASP A 6 -41.93 2.70 -53.78
C ASP A 6 -40.46 2.62 -53.32
N THR A 7 -39.78 3.76 -53.30
CA THR A 7 -38.43 3.88 -52.71
C THR A 7 -38.61 4.36 -51.28
N LEU A 8 -38.74 3.42 -50.34
CA LEU A 8 -38.76 3.76 -48.92
C LEU A 8 -37.41 4.40 -48.54
N PRO A 9 -37.40 5.55 -47.87
CA PRO A 9 -36.16 6.12 -47.36
C PRO A 9 -35.54 5.16 -46.34
N PRO A 10 -34.21 5.01 -46.30
CA PRO A 10 -33.54 4.17 -45.32
C PRO A 10 -33.91 4.64 -43.91
N PRO A 11 -34.06 3.71 -42.94
CA PRO A 11 -34.40 4.06 -41.57
C PRO A 11 -33.37 5.06 -41.04
N ALA A 12 -33.85 6.23 -40.62
CA ALA A 12 -33.01 7.23 -40.00
C ALA A 12 -32.33 6.60 -38.78
N HIS A 13 -31.01 6.38 -38.87
CA HIS A 13 -30.21 6.01 -37.72
C HIS A 13 -30.36 7.14 -36.70
N HIS A 14 -31.20 6.93 -35.67
CA HIS A 14 -31.27 7.82 -34.53
C HIS A 14 -29.86 7.89 -33.96
N GLY A 15 -29.20 9.02 -34.20
CA GLY A 15 -27.84 9.25 -33.74
C GLY A 15 -27.82 9.05 -32.23
N VAL A 16 -27.25 7.93 -31.80
CA VAL A 16 -26.82 7.78 -30.42
C VAL A 16 -25.89 8.96 -30.20
N PRO A 17 -26.21 9.91 -29.29
CA PRO A 17 -25.35 11.05 -29.07
C PRO A 17 -23.94 10.50 -28.75
N PRO A 18 -22.87 11.09 -29.32
CA PRO A 18 -21.53 10.65 -28.96
C PRO A 18 -21.44 10.74 -27.44
N ALA A 19 -21.11 9.62 -26.80
CA ALA A 19 -20.87 9.58 -25.38
C ALA A 19 -19.58 10.37 -25.10
N ASP A 20 -19.65 11.70 -25.15
CA ASP A 20 -18.55 12.65 -24.96
C ASP A 20 -18.12 12.76 -23.49
N GLY A 21 -18.37 11.72 -22.69
CA GLY A 21 -17.95 11.61 -21.31
C GLY A 21 -16.92 10.50 -21.18
N ARG A 22 -15.65 10.82 -21.40
CA ARG A 22 -14.51 9.92 -21.10
C ARG A 22 -14.74 9.36 -19.69
N ARG A 23 -15.06 8.06 -19.57
CA ARG A 23 -15.47 7.52 -18.28
C ARG A 23 -14.25 7.44 -17.38
N LEU A 24 -14.44 7.74 -16.10
CA LEU A 24 -13.37 7.69 -15.09
C LEU A 24 -12.67 6.32 -15.06
N THR A 25 -13.45 5.26 -15.30
CA THR A 25 -13.00 3.87 -15.34
C THR A 25 -12.14 3.52 -16.56
N ASP A 26 -12.12 4.36 -17.60
CA ASP A 26 -11.35 4.13 -18.81
C ASP A 26 -9.91 4.65 -18.68
N SER A 27 -9.60 5.42 -17.61
CA SER A 27 -8.24 5.92 -17.36
C SER A 27 -7.40 4.87 -16.63
N PRO A 28 -6.22 4.49 -17.15
CA PRO A 28 -5.31 3.57 -16.46
C PRO A 28 -4.81 4.13 -15.11
N TRP A 29 -4.76 5.46 -14.95
CA TRP A 29 -4.35 6.12 -13.71
C TRP A 29 -5.40 6.01 -12.60
N PHE A 30 -6.68 5.92 -12.96
CA PHE A 30 -7.75 5.64 -12.00
C PHE A 30 -7.55 4.27 -11.35
N TRP A 31 -7.26 3.24 -12.16
CA TRP A 31 -6.99 1.90 -11.67
C TRP A 31 -5.73 1.85 -10.81
N GLY A 32 -4.65 2.52 -11.25
CA GLY A 32 -3.42 2.66 -10.46
C GLY A 32 -3.71 3.21 -9.06
N LEU A 33 -4.47 4.30 -8.97
CA LEU A 33 -4.88 4.91 -7.70
C LEU A 33 -5.73 3.94 -6.84
N MET A 34 -6.70 3.25 -7.45
CA MET A 34 -7.57 2.29 -6.75
C MET A 34 -6.76 1.14 -6.14
N PHE A 35 -5.83 0.55 -6.89
CA PHE A 35 -4.97 -0.53 -6.39
C PHE A 35 -4.02 -0.04 -5.30
N SER A 36 -3.42 1.15 -5.45
CA SER A 36 -2.58 1.73 -4.40
C SER A 36 -3.37 2.00 -3.11
N LEU A 37 -4.61 2.51 -3.22
CA LEU A 37 -5.48 2.70 -2.06
C LEU A 37 -5.84 1.37 -1.39
N MET A 38 -6.20 0.35 -2.18
CA MET A 38 -6.47 -0.99 -1.65
C MET A 38 -5.25 -1.59 -0.93
N ALA A 39 -4.04 -1.40 -1.49
CA ALA A 39 -2.81 -1.84 -0.84
C ALA A 39 -2.56 -1.12 0.49
N LEU A 40 -2.79 0.19 0.56
CA LEU A 40 -2.69 0.95 1.81
C LEU A 40 -3.70 0.48 2.87
N VAL A 41 -4.95 0.22 2.46
CA VAL A 41 -5.98 -0.33 3.35
C VAL A 41 -5.59 -1.71 3.85
N GLY A 42 -5.13 -2.60 2.96
CA GLY A 42 -4.64 -3.92 3.34
C GLY A 42 -3.48 -3.84 4.33
N LEU A 43 -2.53 -2.93 4.10
CA LEU A 43 -1.41 -2.70 5.00
C LEU A 43 -1.86 -2.22 6.38
N LEU A 44 -2.85 -1.31 6.44
CA LEU A 44 -3.40 -0.79 7.69
C LEU A 44 -4.12 -1.88 8.50
N LEU A 45 -4.94 -2.71 7.82
CA LEU A 45 -5.69 -3.79 8.46
C LEU A 45 -4.77 -4.90 9.00
N ILE A 46 -3.71 -5.22 8.26
CA ILE A 46 -2.86 -6.36 8.56
C ILE A 46 -1.65 -5.96 9.44
N GLY A 47 -1.25 -4.69 9.44
CA GLY A 47 -0.15 -4.13 10.23
C GLY A 47 -0.14 -4.51 11.72
N PRO A 48 -1.23 -4.32 12.50
CA PRO A 48 -1.23 -4.63 13.93
C PRO A 48 -1.06 -6.12 14.22
N LYS A 49 -1.51 -7.00 13.31
CA LYS A 49 -1.36 -8.45 13.45
C LYS A 49 0.10 -8.88 13.37
N PHE A 50 0.87 -8.30 12.45
CA PHE A 50 2.29 -8.61 12.31
C PHE A 50 3.15 -7.99 13.40
N ALA A 51 2.78 -6.79 13.88
CA ALA A 51 3.47 -6.16 15.01
C ALA A 51 3.45 -7.05 16.27
N LYS A 52 2.30 -7.67 16.58
CA LYS A 52 2.18 -8.60 17.71
C LYS A 52 3.08 -9.83 17.56
N ARG A 53 3.16 -10.39 16.35
CA ARG A 53 4.00 -11.58 16.08
C ARG A 53 5.49 -11.26 16.16
N GLN A 54 5.91 -10.09 15.68
CA GLN A 54 7.30 -9.65 15.79
C GLN A 54 7.72 -9.45 17.24
N GLY A 55 6.90 -8.78 18.06
CA GLY A 55 7.21 -8.62 19.48
C GLY A 55 7.30 -9.94 20.26
N GLN A 56 6.63 -11.01 19.82
CA GLN A 56 6.83 -12.35 20.40
C GLN A 56 8.16 -12.98 19.99
N LEU A 57 8.57 -12.80 18.73
CA LEU A 57 9.83 -13.33 18.20
C LEU A 57 11.04 -12.63 18.84
N GLU A 58 10.96 -11.31 18.97
CA GLU A 58 11.99 -10.47 19.58
C GLU A 58 12.21 -10.82 21.04
N ARG A 59 11.13 -10.98 21.82
CA ARG A 59 11.22 -11.43 23.22
C ARG A 59 11.94 -12.78 23.36
N ARG A 60 11.69 -13.71 22.43
CA ARG A 60 12.37 -15.03 22.42
C ARG A 60 13.83 -14.94 21.96
N TYR A 61 14.16 -14.01 21.08
CA TYR A 61 15.54 -13.77 20.64
C TYR A 61 16.36 -13.14 21.78
N LEU A 62 15.87 -12.03 22.33
CA LEU A 62 16.50 -11.34 23.46
C LEU A 62 16.67 -12.25 24.68
N GLY A 63 15.69 -13.09 24.98
CA GLY A 63 15.81 -14.08 26.07
C GLY A 63 16.95 -15.09 25.85
N ARG A 64 17.17 -15.54 24.60
CA ARG A 64 18.25 -16.47 24.26
C ARG A 64 19.62 -15.78 24.29
N GLU A 65 19.69 -14.55 23.80
CA GLU A 65 20.91 -13.74 23.81
C GLU A 65 21.35 -13.43 25.25
N ARG A 66 20.43 -12.95 26.10
CA ARG A 66 20.70 -12.72 27.52
C ARG A 66 21.14 -14.00 28.25
N ALA A 67 20.49 -15.14 27.97
CA ALA A 67 20.89 -16.42 28.54
C ALA A 67 22.28 -16.91 28.07
N ALA A 68 22.69 -16.58 26.85
CA ALA A 68 24.02 -16.89 26.34
C ALA A 68 25.09 -16.01 26.99
N VAL A 69 24.83 -14.71 27.10
CA VAL A 69 25.70 -13.75 27.80
C VAL A 69 25.90 -14.18 29.25
N GLU A 70 24.82 -14.52 29.96
CA GLU A 70 24.89 -14.97 31.35
C GLU A 70 25.68 -16.29 31.50
N ARG A 71 25.50 -17.25 30.59
CA ARG A 71 26.32 -18.48 30.57
C ARG A 71 27.80 -18.18 30.36
N SER A 72 28.13 -17.22 29.49
CA SER A 72 29.52 -16.79 29.28
C SER A 72 30.11 -16.08 30.50
N ARG A 73 29.31 -15.27 31.20
CA ARG A 73 29.71 -14.55 32.42
C ARG A 73 30.06 -15.52 33.55
N ARG A 74 29.20 -16.54 33.76
CA ARG A 74 29.46 -17.60 34.75
C ARG A 74 30.70 -18.41 34.42
N ALA A 75 30.91 -18.72 33.13
CA ALA A 75 32.13 -19.42 32.69
C ALA A 75 33.40 -18.59 32.94
N ALA A 76 33.29 -17.26 32.94
CA ALA A 76 34.38 -16.34 33.28
C ALA A 76 34.53 -16.07 34.80
N GLY A 77 33.73 -16.71 35.66
CA GLY A 77 33.79 -16.54 37.11
C GLY A 77 33.29 -15.19 37.63
N LEU A 78 32.55 -14.44 36.80
CA LEU A 78 31.92 -13.18 37.20
C LEU A 78 30.60 -13.44 37.94
N GLU A 79 30.25 -12.54 38.86
CA GLU A 79 28.99 -12.61 39.62
C GLU A 79 27.77 -12.69 38.67
N PRO A 80 26.83 -13.62 38.93
CA PRO A 80 25.61 -13.76 38.13
C PRO A 80 24.81 -12.45 38.12
N GLU A 81 24.36 -12.01 36.94
CA GLU A 81 23.41 -10.89 36.90
C GLU A 81 22.02 -11.42 37.16
N ASP A 82 21.27 -10.78 38.08
CA ASP A 82 19.86 -11.11 38.27
C ASP A 82 19.02 -10.54 37.12
N LEU A 83 18.99 -11.29 36.02
CA LEU A 83 18.23 -10.99 34.80
C LEU A 83 16.73 -10.81 35.08
N ALA A 84 16.20 -11.33 36.19
CA ALA A 84 14.79 -11.15 36.56
C ALA A 84 14.53 -9.74 37.11
N ALA A 85 15.50 -9.15 37.81
CA ALA A 85 15.45 -7.76 38.29
C ALA A 85 15.58 -6.76 37.13
N THR A 86 16.46 -7.01 36.15
CA THR A 86 16.66 -6.13 34.98
C THR A 86 15.57 -6.28 33.90
N ALA A 87 14.71 -7.30 33.96
CA ALA A 87 13.64 -7.51 32.98
C ALA A 87 12.44 -6.56 33.12
N HIS A 88 12.36 -5.78 34.21
CA HIS A 88 11.20 -4.95 34.54
C HIS A 88 11.10 -3.61 33.79
N GLU A 89 12.13 -3.20 33.04
CA GLU A 89 12.06 -1.98 32.23
C GLU A 89 11.88 -2.33 30.74
N PRO A 90 10.63 -2.35 30.23
CA PRO A 90 10.42 -2.29 28.80
C PRO A 90 10.98 -0.94 28.31
N PRO A 91 11.85 -0.92 27.28
CA PRO A 91 12.33 0.33 26.72
C PRO A 91 11.14 1.19 26.27
N PRO A 92 11.23 2.52 26.43
CA PRO A 92 10.16 3.41 26.03
C PRO A 92 9.79 3.20 24.56
N LEU A 93 8.49 3.25 24.25
CA LEU A 93 7.90 3.06 22.92
C LEU A 93 8.49 3.97 21.82
N THR A 94 9.35 4.92 22.19
CA THR A 94 10.10 5.86 21.35
C THR A 94 11.49 5.37 20.92
N SER A 95 11.94 4.18 21.33
CA SER A 95 13.29 3.72 21.00
C SER A 95 13.44 3.37 19.51
N PRO A 96 14.35 4.02 18.76
CA PRO A 96 14.52 3.81 17.31
C PRO A 96 15.22 2.49 16.94
N MET A 97 15.58 1.65 17.93
CA MET A 97 16.32 0.39 17.74
C MET A 97 15.42 -0.85 17.80
N ALA A 98 14.17 -0.76 17.32
CA ALA A 98 13.38 -1.95 17.06
C ALA A 98 14.04 -2.76 15.93
N PRO A 99 14.27 -4.07 16.11
CA PRO A 99 15.11 -4.87 15.24
C PRO A 99 14.62 -4.88 13.80
N GLU A 100 15.62 -4.90 12.92
CA GLU A 100 15.54 -4.70 11.48
C GLU A 100 14.52 -5.66 10.85
N ARG A 101 13.32 -5.14 10.59
CA ARG A 101 12.33 -5.85 9.79
C ARG A 101 12.94 -6.00 8.40
N ILE A 102 13.26 -7.24 7.97
CA ILE A 102 13.86 -7.57 6.66
C ILE A 102 13.19 -6.81 5.49
N ILE A 103 11.89 -6.50 5.60
CA ILE A 103 11.24 -5.44 4.81
C ILE A 103 10.34 -4.61 5.75
N PRO A 104 10.74 -3.40 6.16
CA PRO A 104 9.95 -2.57 7.05
C PRO A 104 8.56 -2.28 6.45
N LEU A 105 7.48 -2.30 7.24
CA LEU A 105 6.13 -2.03 6.66
C LEU A 105 6.05 -0.59 6.12
N TRP A 106 6.95 0.30 6.58
CA TRP A 106 7.06 1.66 6.05
C TRP A 106 7.53 1.69 4.60
N THR A 107 8.35 0.74 4.13
CA THR A 107 8.79 0.74 2.71
C THR A 107 7.63 0.40 1.79
N LEU A 108 6.81 -0.58 2.15
CA LEU A 108 5.55 -0.89 1.44
C LEU A 108 4.57 0.28 1.51
N GLY A 109 4.46 0.93 2.68
CA GLY A 109 3.63 2.12 2.86
C GLY A 109 4.07 3.30 1.98
N LEU A 110 5.37 3.59 1.93
CA LEU A 110 5.93 4.64 1.07
C LEU A 110 5.80 4.31 -0.40
N ALA A 111 6.06 3.06 -0.80
CA ALA A 111 5.91 2.63 -2.19
C ALA A 111 4.45 2.78 -2.64
N ALA A 112 3.49 2.29 -1.84
CA ALA A 112 2.07 2.42 -2.15
C ALA A 112 1.59 3.89 -2.11
N GLY A 113 2.07 4.68 -1.14
CA GLY A 113 1.78 6.11 -1.05
C GLY A 113 2.32 6.90 -2.24
N GLY A 114 3.56 6.65 -2.66
CA GLY A 114 4.16 7.25 -3.84
C GLY A 114 3.42 6.87 -5.13
N ALA A 115 3.04 5.60 -5.28
CA ALA A 115 2.21 5.13 -6.39
C ALA A 115 0.82 5.81 -6.41
N ALA A 116 0.20 6.03 -5.25
CA ALA A 116 -1.07 6.74 -5.13
C ALA A 116 -0.93 8.21 -5.53
N VAL A 117 0.10 8.91 -5.04
CA VAL A 117 0.36 10.32 -5.36
C VAL A 117 0.65 10.50 -6.85
N THR A 118 1.51 9.67 -7.43
CA THR A 118 1.82 9.72 -8.87
C THR A 118 0.60 9.43 -9.73
N SER A 119 -0.20 8.42 -9.37
CA SER A 119 -1.44 8.09 -10.08
C SER A 119 -2.46 9.22 -9.98
N ALA A 120 -2.63 9.82 -8.80
CA ALA A 120 -3.51 10.95 -8.58
C ALA A 120 -3.06 12.18 -9.39
N ALA A 121 -1.76 12.48 -9.40
CA ALA A 121 -1.19 13.59 -10.17
C ALA A 121 -1.38 13.40 -11.67
N MET A 122 -1.20 12.18 -12.18
CA MET A 122 -1.41 11.88 -13.60
C MET A 122 -2.89 11.92 -13.99
N LEU A 123 -3.78 11.41 -13.14
CA LEU A 123 -5.22 11.48 -13.35
C LEU A 123 -5.71 12.93 -13.35
N TRP A 124 -5.21 13.75 -12.41
CA TRP A 124 -5.48 15.18 -12.38
C TRP A 124 -4.99 15.85 -13.67
N ARG A 125 -3.76 15.56 -14.10
CA ARG A 125 -3.18 16.10 -15.33
C ARG A 125 -4.00 15.72 -16.57
N GLU A 126 -4.43 14.46 -16.69
CA GLU A 126 -5.27 13.98 -17.79
C GLU A 126 -6.59 14.75 -17.87
N ARG A 127 -7.23 15.02 -16.72
CA ARG A 127 -8.48 15.80 -16.66
C ARG A 127 -8.30 17.28 -16.96
N THR A 128 -7.15 17.85 -16.59
CA THR A 128 -6.88 19.27 -16.82
C THR A 128 -6.36 19.58 -18.22
N ARG A 129 -5.98 18.59 -19.03
CA ARG A 129 -5.55 18.83 -20.42
C ARG A 129 -6.77 19.33 -21.21
N PRO A 130 -6.81 20.61 -21.59
CA PRO A 130 -7.88 21.12 -22.43
C PRO A 130 -7.80 20.39 -23.77
N ARG A 131 -8.95 20.03 -24.33
CA ARG A 131 -9.11 19.54 -25.70
C ARG A 131 -8.54 20.63 -26.63
N ARG A 132 -7.24 20.61 -26.92
CA ARG A 132 -6.60 21.46 -27.92
C ARG A 132 -6.79 20.78 -29.26
N ASP A 133 -8.02 20.81 -29.75
CA ASP A 133 -8.30 20.55 -31.16
C ASP A 133 -9.26 21.63 -31.67
N SER A 134 -8.80 22.28 -32.75
CA SER A 134 -9.47 23.10 -33.78
C SER A 134 -8.61 24.33 -34.06
N PRO A 135 -8.15 24.55 -35.31
CA PRO A 135 -9.02 24.66 -36.49
C PRO A 135 -9.21 23.37 -37.29
#